data_AF-A0A1V9YAU0-F1
#
_entry.id   AF-A0A1V9YAU0-F1
#
_cell.length_a   1.000
_cell.length_b   1.000
_cell.length_c   1.000
_cell.angle_alpha   90.00
_cell.angle_beta   90.00
_cell.angle_gamma   90.00
#
_symmetry.space_group_name_H-M   'P 1'
#
loop_
_entity.id
_entity.type
_entity.pdbx_description
1 polymer ?
#
loop_
_entity_poly.entity_id
_entity_poly.type
_entity_poly.pdbx_seq_one_letter_code
_entity_poly.pdbx_strand_id
1 'polypeptide(L)'
;MGSRSAFKIPETSADFMLGGPNTFESLQHSSLSSDMSFLDDIDPSLAGGYRVVYDRETPFELRIQTDNAPQQVGTLEAIKVKILLLGDENDLKALKIELSTESDLFFYYTHICDLEGFQIVQEQQKLMVDFADYANVLVRMLNNCIKEPHNHIAVYLMQSDGRARLDFIQNMEYKFVELLSVDFARAPEEIVRQHITFRYNTIKSRVSALQSRLHEVNNIVKVKNPSLLLQVQRTC
;
A
#
# COMPACT_ATOMS: atom_id res chain seq x y z
N MET A 1 68.80 10.01 -66.39
CA MET A 1 67.65 10.23 -67.30
C MET A 1 66.51 9.32 -66.86
N GLY A 2 65.31 9.86 -66.64
CA GLY A 2 64.07 9.06 -66.56
C GLY A 2 63.35 9.07 -65.20
N SER A 3 62.55 10.11 -64.97
CA SER A 3 61.54 10.25 -63.90
C SER A 3 60.34 9.32 -64.07
N ARG A 4 59.63 8.99 -62.97
CA ARG A 4 58.19 8.61 -62.90
C ARG A 4 57.78 8.60 -61.41
N SER A 5 57.25 9.67 -60.82
CA SER A 5 55.86 10.20 -60.85
C SER A 5 54.81 9.26 -60.20
N ALA A 6 54.43 9.58 -58.96
CA ALA A 6 53.21 9.15 -58.30
C ALA A 6 52.07 10.11 -58.68
N PHE A 7 50.87 9.60 -58.99
CA PHE A 7 49.67 10.44 -59.16
C PHE A 7 48.37 9.78 -58.68
N LYS A 8 47.51 10.69 -58.23
CA LYS A 8 46.28 10.64 -57.45
C LYS A 8 45.04 10.27 -58.29
N ILE A 9 44.10 9.58 -57.63
CA ILE A 9 42.61 9.61 -57.65
C ILE A 9 41.92 10.48 -58.73
N PRO A 10 40.78 10.01 -59.29
CA PRO A 10 39.68 10.88 -59.67
C PRO A 10 38.46 10.74 -58.75
N GLU A 11 37.94 11.89 -58.33
CA GLU A 11 36.59 12.09 -57.83
C GLU A 11 35.58 11.95 -58.98
N THR A 12 34.41 11.40 -58.67
CA THR A 12 33.17 11.76 -59.38
C THR A 12 32.04 11.87 -58.37
N SER A 13 31.54 13.09 -58.27
CA SER A 13 30.38 13.55 -57.52
C SER A 13 29.12 13.56 -58.39
N ALA A 14 27.98 13.58 -57.70
CA ALA A 14 26.65 14.11 -58.06
C ALA A 14 25.48 13.10 -58.11
N ASP A 15 24.73 13.16 -57.00
CA ASP A 15 23.27 13.26 -56.86
C ASP A 15 22.34 12.13 -57.31
N PHE A 16 21.74 11.46 -56.32
CA PHE A 16 20.28 11.43 -56.20
C PHE A 16 19.87 11.44 -54.73
N MET A 17 19.10 12.46 -54.35
CA MET A 17 18.42 12.63 -53.07
C MET A 17 17.45 11.48 -52.79
N LEU A 18 17.27 11.09 -51.52
CA LEU A 18 15.96 10.87 -50.86
C LEU A 18 16.11 10.38 -49.40
N GLY A 19 15.75 11.24 -48.46
CA GLY A 19 14.77 10.95 -47.39
C GLY A 19 15.13 10.00 -46.24
N GLY A 20 15.23 10.57 -45.03
CA GLY A 20 14.75 9.91 -43.81
C GLY A 20 15.64 10.08 -42.58
N PRO A 21 15.23 10.87 -41.56
CA PRO A 21 15.89 10.85 -40.26
C PRO A 21 15.55 9.54 -39.54
N ASN A 22 16.52 8.99 -38.82
CA ASN A 22 16.40 7.82 -37.95
C ASN A 22 15.16 7.95 -37.04
N THR A 23 14.08 7.24 -37.36
CA THR A 23 12.80 7.23 -36.65
C THR A 23 12.73 6.21 -35.51
N PHE A 24 13.88 5.71 -35.02
CA PHE A 24 13.90 4.69 -33.97
C PHE A 24 14.09 5.24 -32.54
N GLU A 25 14.37 6.55 -32.37
CA GLU A 25 14.52 7.17 -31.03
C GLU A 25 13.37 8.11 -30.64
N SER A 26 12.32 8.23 -31.47
CA SER A 26 11.23 9.20 -31.25
C SER A 26 9.85 8.56 -31.05
N LEU A 27 9.78 7.33 -30.54
CA LEU A 27 8.55 6.76 -29.99
C LEU A 27 8.51 6.99 -28.47
N GLN A 28 8.20 8.24 -28.14
CA GLN A 28 7.32 8.64 -27.05
C GLN A 28 7.34 7.74 -25.80
N HIS A 29 8.35 7.97 -24.98
CA HIS A 29 8.31 7.74 -23.54
C HIS A 29 7.37 8.75 -22.82
N SER A 30 6.37 9.29 -23.51
CA SER A 30 5.69 10.55 -23.17
C SER A 30 4.16 10.53 -23.29
N SER A 31 3.49 9.41 -22.99
CA SER A 31 2.01 9.40 -22.94
C SER A 31 1.36 8.40 -21.99
N LEU A 32 2.11 7.76 -21.07
CA LEU A 32 1.52 6.84 -20.08
C LEU A 32 1.59 7.34 -18.63
N SER A 33 2.37 8.38 -18.35
CA SER A 33 2.34 9.05 -17.04
C SER A 33 1.18 10.04 -16.91
N SER A 34 0.66 10.54 -18.04
CA SER A 34 -0.26 11.69 -18.06
C SER A 34 -1.73 11.32 -18.15
N ASP A 35 -2.09 10.07 -18.45
CA ASP A 35 -3.49 9.62 -18.49
C ASP A 35 -3.92 8.82 -17.23
N MET A 36 -3.03 8.74 -16.23
CA MET A 36 -3.37 8.24 -14.89
C MET A 36 -3.72 9.37 -13.91
N SER A 37 -3.70 10.63 -14.34
CA SER A 37 -3.90 11.81 -13.49
C SER A 37 -5.34 12.35 -13.48
N PHE A 38 -6.33 11.59 -13.98
CA PHE A 38 -7.74 12.00 -13.97
C PHE A 38 -8.64 11.11 -13.10
N LEU A 39 -8.05 10.22 -12.30
CA LEU A 39 -8.68 9.68 -11.11
C LEU A 39 -8.02 10.33 -9.89
N ASP A 40 -8.18 11.65 -9.77
CA ASP A 40 -8.06 12.32 -8.48
C ASP A 40 -9.27 11.94 -7.59
N ASP A 41 -9.48 10.63 -7.42
CA ASP A 41 -10.06 10.08 -6.21
C ASP A 41 -8.92 10.18 -5.18
N ILE A 42 -8.77 11.36 -4.57
CA ILE A 42 -7.82 11.56 -3.48
C ILE A 42 -8.16 10.50 -2.42
N ASP A 43 -7.19 9.63 -2.07
CA ASP A 43 -7.37 8.61 -1.05
C ASP A 43 -8.03 9.27 0.18
N PRO A 44 -9.24 8.86 0.59
CA PRO A 44 -9.95 9.48 1.71
C PRO A 44 -9.13 9.42 3.02
N SER A 45 -8.18 8.49 3.12
CA SER A 45 -7.24 8.43 4.24
C SER A 45 -6.35 9.67 4.34
N LEU A 46 -6.01 10.29 3.20
CA LEU A 46 -5.13 11.47 3.09
C LEU A 46 -5.88 12.79 3.24
N ALA A 47 -7.22 12.74 3.29
CA ALA A 47 -8.03 13.93 3.49
C ALA A 47 -7.61 14.65 4.78
N GLY A 48 -7.50 15.98 4.70
CA GLY A 48 -7.07 16.80 5.85
C GLY A 48 -5.55 16.91 6.05
N GLY A 49 -4.72 16.44 5.10
CA GLY A 49 -3.26 16.65 5.12
C GLY A 49 -2.47 15.57 5.85
N TYR A 50 -3.07 14.40 6.07
CA TYR A 50 -2.38 13.26 6.64
C TYR A 50 -1.37 12.66 5.66
N ARG A 51 -0.22 12.21 6.18
CA ARG A 51 0.76 11.40 5.44
C ARG A 51 0.83 9.98 6.01
N VAL A 52 0.95 8.98 5.14
CA VAL A 52 1.09 7.58 5.55
C VAL A 52 2.54 7.31 5.96
N VAL A 53 2.75 6.72 7.14
CA VAL A 53 4.07 6.27 7.63
C VAL A 53 4.16 4.76 7.80
N TYR A 54 3.03 4.06 7.78
CA TYR A 54 2.96 2.60 7.81
C TYR A 54 1.73 2.14 7.02
N ASP A 55 1.90 1.12 6.17
CA ASP A 55 0.80 0.45 5.45
C ASP A 55 1.19 -1.01 5.21
N ARG A 56 0.73 -1.92 6.09
CA ARG A 56 1.00 -3.36 5.99
C ARG A 56 -0.12 -4.19 6.60
N GLU A 57 -0.23 -5.44 6.17
CA GLU A 57 -1.06 -6.44 6.82
C GLU A 57 -0.35 -7.01 8.05
N THR A 58 -1.10 -7.15 9.15
CA THR A 58 -0.61 -7.68 10.42
C THR A 58 -1.60 -8.74 10.94
N PRO A 59 -1.13 -9.91 11.42
CA PRO A 59 -2.03 -10.95 11.93
C PRO A 59 -2.61 -10.55 13.28
N PHE A 60 -3.93 -10.38 13.37
CA PHE A 60 -4.64 -10.09 14.61
C PHE A 60 -5.55 -11.27 14.99
N GLU A 61 -5.62 -11.58 16.28
CA GLU A 61 -6.64 -12.45 16.83
C GLU A 61 -7.90 -11.62 17.11
N LEU A 62 -8.91 -11.73 16.24
CA LEU A 62 -10.18 -11.04 16.38
C LEU A 62 -11.07 -11.78 17.38
N ARG A 63 -11.57 -11.03 18.37
CA ARG A 63 -12.52 -11.53 19.37
C ARG A 63 -13.74 -10.61 19.42
N ILE A 64 -14.92 -11.19 19.43
CA ILE A 64 -16.18 -10.46 19.60
C ILE A 64 -16.62 -10.63 21.05
N GLN A 65 -16.76 -9.52 21.76
CA GLN A 65 -17.25 -9.50 23.13
C GLN A 65 -18.77 -9.28 23.12
N THR A 66 -19.51 -10.33 23.47
CA THR A 66 -20.96 -10.26 23.66
C THR A 66 -21.25 -10.36 25.15
N ASP A 67 -22.05 -9.44 25.69
CA ASP A 67 -22.50 -9.50 27.07
C ASP A 67 -23.16 -10.86 27.33
N ASN A 68 -22.61 -11.63 28.28
CA ASN A 68 -23.05 -12.98 28.72
C ASN A 68 -22.54 -14.23 27.95
N ALA A 69 -21.57 -14.13 27.04
CA ALA A 69 -20.95 -15.33 26.46
C ALA A 69 -19.56 -15.63 27.08
N PRO A 70 -19.17 -16.91 27.29
CA PRO A 70 -17.79 -17.24 27.60
C PRO A 70 -16.88 -16.74 26.48
N GLN A 71 -15.68 -16.24 26.83
CA GLN A 71 -14.69 -15.74 25.88
C GLN A 71 -14.49 -16.75 24.74
N GLN A 72 -14.94 -16.39 23.54
CA GLN A 72 -14.73 -17.23 22.36
C GLN A 72 -13.25 -17.21 21.97
N VAL A 73 -12.76 -18.36 21.53
CA VAL A 73 -11.46 -18.45 20.85
C VAL A 73 -11.54 -17.57 19.61
N GLY A 74 -10.64 -16.58 19.50
CA GLY A 74 -10.69 -15.61 18.42
C GLY A 74 -10.26 -16.21 17.08
N THR A 75 -10.61 -15.53 15.99
CA THR A 75 -10.17 -15.89 14.63
C THR A 75 -8.90 -15.11 14.29
N LEU A 76 -7.89 -15.79 13.76
CA LEU A 76 -6.67 -15.12 13.28
C LEU A 76 -6.93 -14.58 11.87
N GLU A 77 -6.87 -13.26 11.70
CA GLU A 77 -7.07 -12.59 10.42
C GLU A 77 -5.92 -11.64 10.09
N ALA A 78 -5.59 -11.52 8.81
CA ALA A 78 -4.65 -10.52 8.31
C ALA A 78 -5.38 -9.17 8.19
N ILE A 79 -5.09 -8.26 9.12
CA ILE A 79 -5.71 -6.93 9.15
C ILE A 79 -4.77 -5.95 8.47
N LYS A 80 -5.28 -5.20 7.50
CA LYS A 80 -4.54 -4.11 6.88
C LYS A 80 -4.53 -2.93 7.84
N VAL A 81 -3.33 -2.54 8.28
CA VAL A 81 -3.08 -1.46 9.22
C VAL A 81 -2.39 -0.32 8.49
N LYS A 82 -3.00 0.87 8.51
CA LYS A 82 -2.42 2.11 8.01
C LYS A 82 -2.19 3.06 9.19
N ILE A 83 -0.97 3.56 9.38
CA ILE A 83 -0.67 4.63 10.35
C ILE A 83 -0.37 5.90 9.57
N LEU A 84 -1.05 6.97 9.95
CA LEU A 84 -0.96 8.28 9.33
C LEU A 84 -0.64 9.36 10.36
N LEU A 85 0.14 10.35 9.94
CA LEU A 85 0.52 11.51 10.74
C LEU A 85 0.01 12.79 10.10
N LEU A 86 -0.48 13.71 10.94
CA LEU A 86 -0.84 15.07 10.57
C LEU A 86 0.16 16.05 11.19
N GLY A 87 0.67 16.99 10.39
CA GLY A 87 1.70 17.94 10.81
C GLY A 87 3.10 17.54 10.38
N ASP A 88 4.08 18.38 10.70
CA ASP A 88 5.48 18.19 10.29
C ASP A 88 6.25 17.34 11.31
N GLU A 89 7.46 16.90 10.96
CA GLU A 89 8.30 16.07 11.85
C GLU A 89 8.59 16.73 13.20
N ASN A 90 8.67 18.07 13.23
CA ASN A 90 8.93 18.84 14.45
C ASN A 90 7.65 19.29 15.18
N ASP A 91 6.48 19.11 14.57
CA ASP A 91 5.20 19.62 15.07
C ASP A 91 4.06 18.68 14.70
N LEU A 92 4.10 17.47 15.28
CA LEU A 92 3.09 16.45 15.10
C LEU A 92 1.77 16.91 15.75
N LYS A 93 0.72 17.02 14.93
CA LYS A 93 -0.62 17.45 15.37
C LYS A 93 -1.50 16.30 15.78
N ALA A 94 -1.51 15.23 14.98
CA ALA A 94 -2.33 14.07 15.24
C ALA A 94 -1.72 12.80 14.62
N LEU A 95 -1.99 11.68 15.26
CA LEU A 95 -1.76 10.33 14.76
C LEU A 95 -3.12 9.69 14.49
N LYS A 96 -3.26 9.07 13.32
CA LYS A 96 -4.44 8.29 12.94
C LYS A 96 -4.01 6.87 12.58
N ILE A 97 -4.70 5.87 13.11
CA ILE A 97 -4.56 4.46 12.72
C ILE A 97 -5.87 4.03 12.09
N GLU A 98 -5.79 3.37 10.95
CA GLU A 98 -6.92 2.80 10.24
C GLU A 98 -6.74 1.29 10.11
N LEU A 99 -7.76 0.54 10.48
CA LEU A 99 -7.83 -0.91 10.36
C LEU A 99 -8.90 -1.28 9.34
N SER A 100 -8.54 -2.14 8.39
CA SER A 100 -9.45 -2.63 7.36
C SER A 100 -9.14 -4.08 6.99
N THR A 101 -10.13 -4.78 6.41
CA THR A 101 -9.91 -6.13 5.87
C THR A 101 -10.39 -6.24 4.42
N GLU A 102 -10.04 -7.36 3.78
CA GLU A 102 -10.61 -7.76 2.50
C GLU A 102 -11.80 -8.71 2.66
N SER A 103 -11.89 -9.40 3.80
CA SER A 103 -12.98 -10.33 4.14
C SER A 103 -14.31 -9.61 4.39
N ASP A 104 -14.26 -8.41 4.98
CA ASP A 104 -15.43 -7.59 5.26
C ASP A 104 -15.16 -6.12 4.88
N LEU A 105 -15.87 -5.63 3.87
CA LEU A 105 -15.75 -4.26 3.39
C LEU A 105 -16.24 -3.22 4.40
N PHE A 106 -17.10 -3.60 5.34
CA PHE A 106 -17.63 -2.72 6.38
C PHE A 106 -16.77 -2.74 7.65
N PHE A 107 -15.77 -3.61 7.72
CA PHE A 107 -14.74 -3.57 8.75
C PHE A 107 -13.82 -2.39 8.49
N TYR A 108 -14.10 -1.28 9.17
CA TYR A 108 -13.27 -0.09 9.12
C TYR A 108 -13.30 0.60 10.48
N TYR A 109 -12.18 0.51 11.18
CA TYR A 109 -12.00 1.04 12.53
C TYR A 109 -10.87 2.04 12.55
N THR A 110 -11.04 3.09 13.35
CA THR A 110 -10.07 4.17 13.45
C THR A 110 -9.71 4.47 14.89
N HIS A 111 -8.44 4.75 15.11
CA HIS A 111 -7.93 5.40 16.31
C HIS A 111 -7.36 6.75 15.89
N ILE A 112 -7.78 7.84 16.54
CA ILE A 112 -7.26 9.19 16.30
C ILE A 112 -6.80 9.73 17.64
N CYS A 113 -5.56 10.21 17.70
CA CYS A 113 -4.93 10.67 18.91
C CYS A 113 -4.10 11.92 18.61
N ASP A 114 -4.38 13.01 19.33
CA ASP A 114 -3.57 14.21 19.34
C ASP A 114 -2.70 14.25 20.61
N LEU A 115 -2.01 15.36 20.84
CA LEU A 115 -1.10 15.49 21.99
C LEU A 115 -1.81 15.30 23.34
N GLU A 116 -3.02 15.85 23.49
CA GLU A 116 -3.80 15.73 24.73
C GLU A 116 -4.27 14.29 24.95
N GLY A 117 -4.80 13.65 23.89
CA GLY A 117 -5.15 12.24 23.93
C GLY A 117 -3.95 11.34 24.25
N PHE A 118 -2.77 11.67 23.73
CA PHE A 118 -1.55 10.92 24.01
C PHE A 118 -1.11 11.04 25.46
N GLN A 119 -1.21 12.21 26.08
CA GLN A 119 -0.87 12.37 27.51
C GLN A 119 -1.70 11.43 28.39
N ILE A 120 -2.99 11.25 28.07
CA ILE A 120 -3.85 10.30 28.76
C ILE A 120 -3.35 8.86 28.58
N VAL A 121 -3.02 8.47 27.35
CA VAL A 121 -2.46 7.13 27.04
C VAL A 121 -1.13 6.93 27.76
N GLN A 122 -0.27 7.96 27.77
CA GLN A 122 1.05 7.95 28.38
C GLN A 122 0.95 7.72 29.90
N GLU A 123 0.05 8.44 30.58
CA GLU A 123 -0.19 8.28 32.02
C GLU A 123 -0.81 6.92 32.36
N GLN A 124 -1.87 6.52 31.63
CA GLN A 124 -2.61 5.29 31.90
C GLN A 124 -1.75 4.04 31.68
N GLN A 125 -0.92 4.04 30.64
CA GLN A 125 -0.11 2.89 30.24
C GLN A 125 1.37 3.04 30.62
N LYS A 126 1.73 4.12 31.33
CA LYS A 126 3.08 4.42 31.83
C LYS A 126 4.14 4.40 30.72
N LEU A 127 3.80 4.99 29.57
CA LEU A 127 4.73 5.10 28.45
C LEU A 127 5.83 6.11 28.79
N MET A 128 7.07 5.76 28.47
CA MET A 128 8.24 6.63 28.69
C MET A 128 8.67 7.38 27.43
N VAL A 129 7.90 7.29 26.35
CA VAL A 129 8.18 7.93 25.06
C VAL A 129 7.37 9.20 24.91
N ASP A 130 7.85 10.12 24.07
CA ASP A 130 7.13 11.33 23.70
C ASP A 130 6.14 11.07 22.55
N PHE A 131 5.24 12.02 22.31
CA PHE A 131 4.20 11.88 21.28
C PHE A 131 4.78 11.65 19.87
N ALA A 132 5.90 12.31 19.55
CA ALA A 132 6.59 12.15 18.27
C ALA A 132 7.06 10.71 18.01
N ASP A 133 7.37 9.95 19.07
CA ASP A 133 7.82 8.56 18.99
C ASP A 133 6.68 7.54 19.09
N TYR A 134 5.46 7.98 19.38
CA TYR A 134 4.34 7.07 19.57
C TYR A 134 4.06 6.20 18.34
N ALA A 135 4.12 6.81 17.14
CA ALA A 135 4.00 6.07 15.87
C ALA A 135 5.09 5.00 15.72
N ASN A 136 6.33 5.32 16.08
CA ASN A 136 7.47 4.40 15.99
C ASN A 136 7.29 3.20 16.92
N VAL A 137 6.73 3.41 18.11
CA VAL A 137 6.39 2.34 19.05
C VAL A 137 5.32 1.42 18.45
N LEU A 138 4.23 1.98 17.92
CA LEU A 138 3.15 1.21 17.28
C LEU A 138 3.67 0.38 16.09
N VAL A 139 4.47 1.00 15.22
CA VAL A 139 5.11 0.33 14.08
C VAL A 139 6.00 -0.83 14.54
N ARG A 140 6.74 -0.65 15.64
CA ARG A 140 7.57 -1.72 16.21
C ARG A 140 6.72 -2.89 16.71
N MET A 141 5.64 -2.61 17.46
CA MET A 141 4.75 -3.65 17.97
C MET A 141 4.09 -4.44 16.83
N LEU A 142 3.56 -3.75 15.81
CA LEU A 142 2.99 -4.39 14.62
C LEU A 142 4.01 -5.26 13.89
N ASN A 143 5.22 -4.75 13.67
CA ASN A 143 6.29 -5.52 13.02
C ASN A 143 6.73 -6.73 13.84
N ASN A 144 6.70 -6.66 15.17
CA ASN A 144 7.01 -7.80 16.03
C ASN A 144 5.94 -8.90 15.90
N CYS A 145 4.66 -8.53 15.84
CA CYS A 145 3.57 -9.48 15.58
C CYS A 145 3.69 -10.17 14.22
N ILE A 146 4.24 -9.48 13.21
CA ILE A 146 4.51 -10.09 11.89
C ILE A 146 5.71 -11.05 11.94
N LYS A 147 6.79 -10.66 12.61
CA LYS A 147 8.05 -11.41 12.61
C LYS A 147 8.03 -12.60 13.56
N GLU A 148 7.37 -12.46 14.71
CA GLU A 148 7.39 -13.43 15.80
C GLU A 148 5.98 -13.67 16.37
N PRO A 149 5.04 -14.21 15.58
CA PRO A 149 3.62 -14.33 15.96
C PRO A 149 3.36 -15.27 17.16
N HIS A 150 4.32 -16.12 17.52
CA HIS A 150 4.24 -16.97 18.72
C HIS A 150 4.62 -16.24 20.02
N ASN A 151 5.45 -15.19 19.90
CA ASN A 151 5.94 -14.41 21.02
C ASN A 151 5.20 -13.08 21.16
N HIS A 152 4.79 -12.48 20.05
CA HIS A 152 4.12 -11.18 20.00
C HIS A 152 2.77 -11.34 19.30
N ILE A 153 1.70 -11.12 20.05
CA ILE A 153 0.32 -11.36 19.62
C ILE A 153 -0.43 -10.04 19.67
N ALA A 154 -1.21 -9.76 18.63
CA ALA A 154 -2.14 -8.64 18.60
C ALA A 154 -3.56 -9.19 18.76
N VAL A 155 -4.22 -8.86 19.87
CA VAL A 155 -5.60 -9.29 20.13
C VAL A 155 -6.53 -8.10 19.94
N TYR A 156 -7.51 -8.22 19.05
CA TYR A 156 -8.46 -7.15 18.75
C TYR A 156 -9.85 -7.53 19.26
N LEU A 157 -10.27 -6.85 20.33
CA LEU A 157 -11.53 -7.07 21.03
C LEU A 157 -12.57 -6.08 20.52
N MET A 158 -13.61 -6.56 19.86
CA MET A 158 -14.71 -5.75 19.33
C MET A 158 -15.94 -5.87 20.22
N GLN A 159 -16.54 -4.73 20.55
CA GLN A 159 -17.80 -4.62 21.29
C GLN A 159 -18.97 -4.39 20.34
N SER A 160 -20.18 -4.73 20.80
CA SER A 160 -21.42 -4.59 20.03
C SER A 160 -21.79 -3.14 19.72
N ASP A 161 -21.30 -2.18 20.50
CA ASP A 161 -21.53 -0.74 20.33
C ASP A 161 -20.58 -0.07 19.31
N GLY A 162 -19.68 -0.86 18.69
CA GLY A 162 -18.71 -0.37 17.73
C GLY A 162 -17.43 0.19 18.35
N ARG A 163 -17.26 0.15 19.68
CA ARG A 163 -15.94 0.32 20.30
C ARG A 163 -15.13 -0.96 20.14
N ALA A 164 -13.83 -0.80 20.08
CA ALA A 164 -12.90 -1.91 20.05
C ALA A 164 -11.60 -1.54 20.76
N ARG A 165 -10.82 -2.55 21.15
CA ARG A 165 -9.52 -2.38 21.77
C ARG A 165 -8.53 -3.35 21.16
N LEU A 166 -7.36 -2.85 20.80
CA LEU A 166 -6.22 -3.62 20.34
C LEU A 166 -5.21 -3.77 21.48
N ASP A 167 -4.93 -5.00 21.87
CA ASP A 167 -3.92 -5.31 22.89
C ASP A 167 -2.72 -6.00 22.24
N PHE A 168 -1.54 -5.41 22.42
CA PHE A 168 -0.28 -6.06 22.09
C PHE A 168 0.19 -6.86 23.29
N ILE A 169 0.30 -8.17 23.11
CA ILE A 169 0.62 -9.12 24.18
C ILE A 169 1.92 -9.83 23.84
N GLN A 170 2.82 -9.90 24.81
CA GLN A 170 4.02 -10.72 24.75
C GLN A 170 3.82 -12.03 25.51
N ASN A 171 4.06 -13.15 24.85
CA ASN A 171 4.16 -14.45 25.46
C ASN A 171 5.57 -14.68 26.01
N MET A 172 5.70 -14.71 27.33
CA MET A 172 6.95 -14.99 28.04
C MET A 172 7.09 -16.48 28.40
N GLU A 173 6.42 -17.38 27.67
CA GLU A 173 6.32 -18.84 27.89
C GLU A 173 5.51 -19.28 29.13
N TYR A 174 5.71 -18.60 30.26
CA TYR A 174 5.01 -18.89 31.53
C TYR A 174 3.92 -17.85 31.86
N LYS A 175 3.86 -16.75 31.10
CA LYS A 175 2.90 -15.67 31.32
C LYS A 175 2.71 -14.82 30.06
N PHE A 176 1.48 -14.37 29.84
CA PHE A 176 1.16 -13.32 28.88
C PHE A 176 1.24 -11.94 29.54
N VAL A 177 1.94 -11.01 28.90
CA VAL A 177 2.13 -9.64 29.38
C VAL A 177 1.61 -8.67 28.33
N GLU A 178 0.62 -7.86 28.70
CA GLU A 178 0.17 -6.74 27.87
C GLU A 178 1.27 -5.66 27.83
N LEU A 179 1.70 -5.29 26.63
CA LEU A 179 2.73 -4.29 26.37
C LEU A 179 2.14 -2.91 26.10
N LEU A 180 1.03 -2.86 25.36
CA LEU A 180 0.37 -1.64 24.94
C LEU A 180 -1.07 -1.97 24.54
N SER A 181 -1.99 -1.06 24.84
CA SER A 181 -3.37 -1.12 24.43
C SER A 181 -3.79 0.13 23.67
N VAL A 182 -4.63 -0.03 22.67
CA VAL A 182 -5.10 1.09 21.85
C VAL A 182 -6.59 0.95 21.62
N ASP A 183 -7.34 1.99 21.96
CA ASP A 183 -8.79 2.02 21.77
C ASP A 183 -9.14 2.50 20.35
N PHE A 184 -10.08 1.81 19.74
CA PHE A 184 -10.59 2.08 18.41
C PHE A 184 -12.11 2.29 18.46
N ALA A 185 -12.61 3.03 17.47
CA ALA A 185 -14.03 3.14 17.21
C ALA A 185 -14.32 2.78 15.76
N ARG A 186 -15.46 2.14 15.52
CA ARG A 186 -15.97 1.91 14.18
C ARG A 186 -16.22 3.24 13.50
N ALA A 187 -15.74 3.38 12.27
CA ALA A 187 -15.96 4.62 11.53
C ALA A 187 -17.44 4.79 11.13
N PRO A 188 -17.91 6.03 10.97
CA PRO A 188 -19.26 6.32 10.47
C PRO A 188 -19.49 5.74 9.07
N GLU A 189 -20.72 5.33 8.77
CA GLU A 189 -21.09 4.68 7.49
C GLU A 189 -20.67 5.49 6.26
N GLU A 190 -20.76 6.82 6.34
CA GLU A 190 -20.36 7.71 5.25
C GLU A 190 -18.87 7.58 4.91
N ILE A 191 -18.01 7.52 5.94
CA ILE A 191 -16.57 7.32 5.76
C ILE A 191 -16.31 5.92 5.20
N VAL A 192 -16.98 4.90 5.74
CA VAL A 192 -16.86 3.52 5.25
C VAL A 192 -17.21 3.45 3.75
N ARG A 193 -18.30 4.09 3.35
CA ARG A 193 -18.76 4.14 1.95
C ARG A 193 -17.72 4.82 1.03
N GLN A 194 -17.16 5.96 1.46
CA GLN A 194 -16.10 6.64 0.71
C GLN A 194 -14.87 5.75 0.51
N HIS A 195 -14.43 5.05 1.56
CA HIS A 195 -13.31 4.11 1.47
C HIS A 195 -13.63 2.90 0.58
N ILE A 196 -14.85 2.35 0.64
CA ILE A 196 -15.28 1.25 -0.24
C ILE A 196 -15.26 1.71 -1.70
N THR A 197 -15.84 2.87 -2.01
CA THR A 197 -15.85 3.44 -3.36
C THR A 197 -14.44 3.66 -3.89
N PHE A 198 -13.56 4.28 -3.08
CA PHE A 198 -12.16 4.50 -3.43
C PHE A 198 -11.42 3.18 -3.73
N ARG A 199 -11.55 2.17 -2.85
CA ARG A 199 -10.92 0.85 -3.03
C ARG A 199 -11.43 0.16 -4.30
N TYR A 200 -12.74 0.20 -4.53
CA TYR A 200 -13.36 -0.38 -5.72
C TYR A 200 -12.83 0.29 -7.00
N ASN A 201 -12.84 1.62 -7.05
CA ASN A 201 -12.35 2.38 -8.21
C ASN A 201 -10.86 2.10 -8.46
N THR A 202 -10.05 2.09 -7.40
CA THR A 202 -8.62 1.77 -7.49
C THR A 202 -8.38 0.38 -8.08
N ILE A 203 -9.09 -0.64 -7.60
CA ILE A 203 -8.96 -2.02 -8.11
C ILE A 203 -9.47 -2.11 -9.55
N LYS A 204 -10.63 -1.52 -9.85
CA LYS A 204 -11.21 -1.50 -11.19
C LYS A 204 -10.25 -0.87 -12.22
N SER A 205 -9.64 0.26 -11.88
CA SER A 205 -8.67 0.94 -12.75
C SER A 205 -7.39 0.12 -12.92
N ARG A 206 -6.89 -0.52 -11.85
CA ARG A 206 -5.74 -1.43 -11.94
C ARG A 206 -6.02 -2.63 -12.83
N VAL A 207 -7.19 -3.27 -12.67
CA VAL A 207 -7.60 -4.41 -13.52
C VAL A 207 -7.72 -3.99 -14.97
N SER A 208 -8.35 -2.84 -15.25
CA SER A 208 -8.46 -2.31 -16.61
C SER A 208 -7.09 -2.04 -17.24
N ALA A 209 -6.17 -1.42 -16.51
CA ALA A 209 -4.80 -1.16 -17.00
C ALA A 209 -4.03 -2.46 -17.28
N LEU A 210 -4.14 -3.46 -16.39
CA LEU A 210 -3.51 -4.76 -16.57
C LEU A 210 -4.10 -5.54 -17.77
N GLN A 211 -5.42 -5.47 -17.97
CA GLN A 211 -6.09 -6.08 -19.12
C GLN A 211 -5.64 -5.44 -20.44
N SER A 212 -5.55 -4.10 -20.50
CA SER A 212 -5.05 -3.38 -21.68
C SER A 212 -3.61 -3.80 -22.00
N ARG A 213 -2.74 -3.84 -20.99
CA ARG A 213 -1.34 -4.28 -21.16
C ARG A 213 -1.24 -5.73 -21.62
N LEU A 214 -2.06 -6.63 -21.09
CA LEU A 214 -2.10 -8.03 -21.53
C LEU A 214 -2.53 -8.12 -23.00
N HIS A 215 -3.54 -7.33 -23.39
CA HIS A 215 -4.01 -7.29 -24.76
C HIS A 215 -2.93 -6.80 -25.74
N GLU A 216 -2.19 -5.75 -25.40
CA GLU A 216 -1.05 -5.26 -26.17
C GLU A 216 0.04 -6.32 -26.33
N VAL A 217 0.43 -6.99 -25.23
CA VAL A 217 1.42 -8.08 -25.26
C VAL A 217 0.93 -9.22 -26.14
N ASN A 218 -0.34 -9.61 -26.02
CA ASN A 218 -0.94 -10.67 -26.85
C ASN A 218 -0.88 -10.31 -28.34
N ASN A 219 -1.15 -9.05 -28.70
CA ASN A 219 -1.08 -8.58 -30.07
C ASN A 219 0.36 -8.55 -30.60
N ILE A 220 1.34 -8.18 -29.78
CA ILE A 220 2.76 -8.24 -30.16
C ILE A 220 3.19 -9.69 -30.42
N VAL A 221 2.79 -10.64 -29.56
CA VAL A 221 3.13 -12.06 -29.75
C VAL A 221 2.46 -12.62 -31.01
N LYS A 222 1.21 -12.22 -31.31
CA LYS A 222 0.51 -12.58 -32.55
C LYS A 222 1.27 -12.15 -33.79
N VAL A 223 1.80 -10.92 -33.78
CA VAL A 223 2.50 -10.35 -34.93
C VAL A 223 3.92 -10.91 -35.06
N LYS A 224 4.64 -11.10 -33.95
CA LYS A 224 6.06 -11.46 -33.98
C LYS A 224 6.35 -12.96 -33.97
N ASN A 225 5.52 -13.78 -33.33
CA ASN A 225 5.76 -15.22 -33.19
C ASN A 225 4.44 -16.02 -33.15
N PRO A 226 3.73 -16.16 -34.29
CA PRO A 226 2.43 -16.85 -34.34
C PRO A 226 2.50 -18.32 -33.94
N SER A 227 3.66 -18.98 -34.11
CA SER A 227 3.91 -20.37 -33.73
C SER A 227 3.96 -20.59 -32.21
N LEU A 228 4.41 -19.61 -31.42
CA LEU A 228 4.42 -19.67 -29.95
C LEU A 228 2.99 -19.61 -29.37
N LEU A 229 2.08 -18.86 -30.00
CA LEU A 229 0.68 -18.77 -29.60
C LEU A 229 -0.07 -20.10 -29.73
N LEU A 230 0.19 -20.84 -30.80
CA LEU A 230 -0.39 -22.17 -31.02
C LEU A 230 0.08 -23.18 -29.98
N GLN A 231 1.25 -22.99 -29.40
CA GLN A 231 1.78 -23.83 -28.33
C GLN A 231 1.18 -23.45 -26.96
N VAL A 232 1.10 -22.15 -26.64
CA VAL A 232 0.48 -21.68 -25.39
C VAL A 232 -1.01 -22.05 -25.32
N GLN A 233 -1.75 -21.93 -26.43
CA GLN A 233 -3.17 -22.33 -26.49
C GLN A 233 -3.42 -23.84 -26.38
N ARG A 234 -2.41 -24.69 -26.63
CA ARG A 234 -2.51 -26.14 -26.47
C ARG A 234 -2.20 -26.64 -25.06
N THR A 235 -1.66 -25.77 -24.20
CA THR A 235 -1.17 -26.14 -22.86
C THR A 235 -2.04 -25.59 -21.73
N CYS A 236 -3.13 -24.86 -22.06
CA CYS A 236 -4.17 -24.40 -21.15
C CYS A 236 -5.48 -25.14 -21.43
#